data_AF-A0A559DE07-F1
#
_entry.id   AF-A0A559DE07-F1
#
_cell.length_a   1.000
_cell.length_b   1.000
_cell.length_c   1.000
_cell.angle_alpha   90.00
_cell.angle_beta   90.00
_cell.angle_gamma   90.00
#
_symmetry.space_group_name_H-M   'P 1'
#
loop_
_entity.id
_entity.type
_entity.pdbx_description
1 polymer ?
#
loop_
_entity_poly.entity_id
_entity_poly.type
_entity_poly.pdbx_seq_one_letter_code
_entity_poly.pdbx_strand_id
1 'polypeptide(L)' 'MRFIDLFSGIGGFRLGMESVGHECIGFCEIDKFARESYKSIFQTEGEIE' A
#
# COMPACT_ATOMS: atom_id res chain seq x y z
N MET A 1 -3.12 10.27 -9.79
CA MET A 1 -3.63 10.94 -8.57
C MET A 1 -2.90 10.37 -7.38
N ARG A 2 -2.82 11.09 -6.25
CA ARG A 2 -2.21 10.57 -5.02
C ARG A 2 -3.29 10.00 -4.10
N PHE A 3 -3.05 8.86 -3.46
CA PHE A 3 -4.02 8.21 -2.57
C PHE A 3 -3.35 7.58 -1.34
N ILE A 4 -4.18 7.21 -0.36
CA ILE A 4 -3.79 6.44 0.83
C ILE A 4 -4.57 5.13 0.82
N ASP A 5 -3.90 4.00 1.08
CA ASP A 5 -4.51 2.66 1.12
C ASP A 5 -4.83 2.24 2.57
N LEU A 6 -6.10 2.40 2.98
CA LEU A 6 -6.54 2.09 4.34
C LEU A 6 -7.13 0.68 4.41
N PHE A 7 -6.77 -0.07 5.45
CA PHE A 7 -7.09 -1.50 5.57
C PHE A 7 -6.52 -2.29 4.38
N SER A 8 -5.26 -1.99 4.07
CA SER A 8 -4.65 -2.32 2.78
C SER A 8 -4.41 -3.81 2.58
N GLY A 9 -4.47 -4.63 3.64
CA GLY A 9 -4.11 -6.04 3.59
C GLY A 9 -2.71 -6.21 2.97
N ILE A 10 -2.63 -7.00 1.89
CA ILE A 10 -1.39 -7.18 1.10
C ILE A 10 -1.35 -6.31 -0.16
N GLY A 11 -2.28 -5.36 -0.32
CA GLY A 11 -2.24 -4.31 -1.34
C GLY A 11 -2.87 -4.64 -2.69
N GLY A 12 -3.94 -5.43 -2.69
CA GLY A 12 -4.73 -5.67 -3.91
C GLY A 12 -5.37 -4.38 -4.47
N PHE A 13 -5.81 -3.47 -3.60
CA PHE A 13 -6.36 -2.17 -4.01
C PHE A 13 -5.28 -1.27 -4.60
N ARG A 14 -4.15 -1.09 -3.89
CA ARG A 14 -2.97 -0.38 -4.42
C ARG A 14 -2.56 -0.87 -5.81
N LEU A 15 -2.45 -2.19 -6.02
CA LEU A 15 -2.07 -2.75 -7.32
C LEU A 15 -3.00 -2.28 -8.45
N GLY A 16 -4.31 -2.26 -8.20
CA GLY A 16 -5.29 -1.73 -9.16
C GLY A 16 -5.09 -0.23 -9.44
N MET A 17 -4.87 0.57 -8.40
CA MET A 17 -4.66 2.02 -8.51
C MET A 17 -3.36 2.36 -9.25
N GLU A 18 -2.27 1.66 -8.96
CA GLU A 18 -0.98 1.85 -9.65
C GLU A 18 -1.07 1.42 -11.12
N SER A 19 -1.87 0.40 -11.46
CA SER A 19 -2.07 -0.04 -12.85
C SER A 19 -2.68 1.03 -13.76
N VAL A 20 -3.34 2.04 -13.19
CA VAL A 20 -3.91 3.20 -13.90
C VAL A 20 -3.12 4.50 -13.65
N GLY A 21 -1.88 4.39 -13.16
CA GLY A 21 -0.97 5.53 -12.98
C GLY A 21 -1.29 6.40 -11.77
N HIS A 22 -1.85 5.84 -10.70
CA HIS A 22 -1.98 6.53 -9.42
C HIS A 22 -0.83 6.18 -8.49
N GLU A 23 -0.50 7.09 -7.57
CA GLU A 23 0.64 7.00 -6.66
C GLU A 23 0.13 6.83 -5.22
N CYS A 24 0.56 5.76 -4.57
CA CYS A 24 0.32 5.54 -3.14
C CYS A 24 1.29 6.39 -2.33
N ILE A 25 0.79 7.25 -1.45
CA ILE A 25 1.61 8.08 -0.56
C ILE A 25 1.56 7.64 0.91
N GLY A 26 0.80 6.58 1.19
CA GLY A 26 0.71 5.98 2.50
C GLY A 26 -0.27 4.81 2.53
N PHE A 27 -0.15 3.96 3.53
CA PHE A 27 -1.03 2.82 3.76
C PHE A 27 -1.25 2.61 5.26
N CYS A 28 -2.27 1.86 5.64
CA CYS A 28 -2.51 1.48 7.04
C CYS A 28 -3.13 0.09 7.08
N GLU A 29 -2.57 -0.82 7.89
CA GLU A 29 -3.09 -2.17 8.05
C GLU A 29 -2.85 -2.65 9.47
N ILE A 30 -3.82 -3.36 10.07
CA ILE A 30 -3.75 -3.81 11.46
C ILE A 30 -2.99 -5.14 11.60
N ASP A 31 -3.10 -6.02 10.61
CA ASP A 31 -2.42 -7.31 10.64
C ASP A 31 -0.92 -7.16 10.34
N LYS A 32 -0.10 -7.69 11.25
CA LYS A 32 1.36 -7.59 11.15
C LYS A 32 1.89 -8.32 9.92
N PHE A 33 1.38 -9.51 9.61
CA PHE A 33 1.92 -10.33 8.52
C PHE A 33 1.51 -9.76 7.15
N ALA A 34 0.32 -9.20 7.06
CA ALA A 34 -0.15 -8.45 5.90
C ALA A 34 0.73 -7.22 5.66
N ARG A 35 1.04 -6.43 6.70
CA ARG A 35 1.98 -5.30 6.60
C ARG A 35 3.36 -5.70 6.10
N GLU A 36 3.98 -6.73 6.68
CA GLU A 36 5.30 -7.19 6.24
C GLU A 36 5.29 -7.64 4.76
N SER A 37 4.22 -8.31 4.35
CA SER A 37 4.03 -8.71 2.95
C SER A 37 3.86 -7.49 2.05
N TYR A 38 3.02 -6.52 2.45
CA TYR A 38 2.77 -5.28 1.72
C TYR A 38 4.08 -4.49 1.50
N LYS A 39 4.86 -4.29 2.58
CA LYS A 39 6.17 -3.61 2.50
C LYS A 39 7.14 -4.31 1.56
N SER A 40 7.13 -5.64 1.57
CA SER A 40 7.99 -6.46 0.70
C SER A 40 7.57 -6.39 -0.78
N ILE A 41 6.27 -6.27 -1.06
CA ILE A 41 5.73 -6.18 -2.43
C ILE A 41 5.99 -4.80 -3.02
N PHE A 42 5.79 -3.73 -2.23
CA PHE A 42 5.74 -2.35 -2.75
C PHE A 42 6.93 -1.45 -2.37
N GLN A 43 7.90 -1.93 -1.58
CA GLN A 43 9.10 -1.18 -1.21
C GLN A 43 8.77 0.22 -0.65
N THR A 44 7.95 0.27 0.39
CA THR A 44 7.25 1.47 0.90
C THR A 44 8.14 2.48 1.64
N GLU A 45 9.42 2.60 1.27
CA GLU A 45 10.35 3.54 1.87
C GLU A 45 9.90 4.98 1.61
N GLY A 46 9.66 5.74 2.68
CA GLY A 46 9.19 7.13 2.60
C GLY A 46 7.67 7.31 2.51
N GLU A 47 6.89 6.23 2.51
CA GLU A 47 5.43 6.27 2.64
C GLU A 47 5.01 6.40 4.11
N ILE A 48 3.81 6.96 4.35
CA ILE A 48 3.20 6.97 5.69
C ILE A 48 2.59 5.58 5.97
N GLU A 49 2.89 4.99 7.13
CA GLU A 49 2.33 3.71 7.62
C GLU A 49 1.37 3.90 8.81
#